data_AF-A0A822G1G5-F1
#
_entry.id   AF-A0A822G1G5-F1
#
_cell.length_a   1.000
_cell.length_b   1.000
_cell.length_c   1.000
_cell.angle_alpha   90.00
_cell.angle_beta   90.00
_cell.angle_gamma   90.00
#
_symmetry.space_group_name_H-M   'P 1'
#
loop_
_entity.id
_entity.type
_entity.pdbx_description
1 polymer ?
#
loop_
_entity_poly.entity_id
_entity_poly.type
_entity_poly.pdbx_seq_one_letter_code
_entity_poly.pdbx_strand_id
1 'polypeptide(L)'
;FTSLARNLCLQHFIIYNHGPDLCSHSALNHALANSFEALMGAIYLDGGLAIVDKILSKILFYQDKQLTDIWNNLQAYPLKIQYPNSDRHLIEQVPLLKQLTRFEQDIGVEFQHIRMLAQAFCT
;
A
#
# COMPACT_ATOMS: atom_id res chain seq x y z
N PHE A 1 10.28 0.28 -10.32
CA PHE A 1 9.94 1.72 -10.32
C PHE A 1 10.45 2.50 -11.54
N THR A 2 11.53 2.11 -12.22
CA THR A 2 12.06 2.86 -13.38
C THR A 2 11.04 3.09 -14.52
N SER A 3 10.21 2.10 -14.84
CA SER A 3 9.13 2.26 -15.85
C SER A 3 8.09 3.31 -15.41
N LEU A 4 7.71 3.31 -14.13
CA LEU A 4 6.79 4.30 -13.56
C LEU A 4 7.41 5.71 -13.55
N ALA A 5 8.71 5.80 -13.23
CA ALA A 5 9.46 7.04 -13.32
C ALA A 5 9.44 7.61 -14.75
N ARG A 6 9.57 6.74 -15.75
CA ARG A 6 9.50 7.12 -17.17
C ARG A 6 8.09 7.53 -17.60
N ASN A 7 7.04 6.93 -17.05
CA ASN A 7 5.65 7.36 -17.30
C ASN A 7 5.39 8.79 -16.80
N LEU A 8 6.12 9.24 -15.78
CA LEU A 8 6.13 10.62 -15.31
C LEU A 8 7.15 11.52 -16.02
N CYS A 9 7.87 11.00 -17.00
CA CYS A 9 8.96 11.69 -17.69
C CYS A 9 10.04 12.23 -16.74
N LEU A 10 10.26 11.59 -15.57
CA LEU A 10 11.17 12.08 -14.52
C LEU A 10 12.61 12.26 -15.01
N GLN A 11 13.03 11.54 -16.05
CA GLN A 11 14.35 11.71 -16.66
C GLN A 11 14.67 13.14 -17.14
N HIS A 12 13.65 13.98 -17.36
CA HIS A 12 13.85 15.37 -17.77
C HIS A 12 13.97 16.35 -16.58
N PHE A 13 13.66 15.88 -15.37
CA PHE A 13 13.57 16.73 -14.17
C PHE A 13 14.59 16.36 -13.10
N ILE A 14 15.14 15.13 -13.12
CA ILE A 14 16.16 14.72 -12.15
C ILE A 14 17.49 15.44 -12.41
N ILE A 15 18.11 15.92 -11.35
CA ILE A 15 19.47 16.47 -11.41
C ILE A 15 20.44 15.29 -11.31
N TYR A 16 21.02 14.90 -12.45
CA TYR A 16 21.97 13.79 -12.54
C TYR A 16 23.37 14.34 -12.88
N ASN A 17 24.28 14.32 -11.90
CA ASN A 17 25.67 14.76 -12.11
C ASN A 17 26.48 13.63 -12.75
N HIS A 18 27.08 13.91 -13.91
CA HIS A 18 27.90 12.95 -14.66
C HIS A 18 29.31 12.84 -14.05
N GLY A 19 29.57 11.73 -13.35
CA GLY A 19 30.93 11.26 -13.12
C GLY A 19 31.42 10.42 -14.31
N PRO A 20 32.72 10.43 -14.65
CA PRO A 20 33.27 9.76 -15.84
C PRO A 20 32.98 8.25 -15.91
N ASP A 21 32.71 7.58 -14.78
CA ASP A 21 32.42 6.14 -14.70
C ASP A 21 30.92 5.80 -14.49
N LEU A 22 30.03 6.80 -14.39
CA LEU A 22 28.62 6.64 -13.96
C LEU A 22 27.61 6.67 -15.13
N CYS A 23 28.07 6.65 -16.37
CA CYS A 23 27.23 6.76 -17.58
C CYS A 23 26.77 5.41 -18.12
N SER A 24 26.34 4.49 -17.26
CA SER A 24 25.64 3.27 -17.72
C SER A 24 24.12 3.48 -17.71
N HIS A 25 23.42 2.90 -18.68
CA HIS A 25 21.94 2.87 -18.66
C HIS A 25 21.38 2.25 -17.38
N SER A 26 22.12 1.33 -16.77
CA SER A 26 21.77 0.74 -15.47
C SER A 26 21.78 1.77 -14.34
N ALA A 27 22.86 2.55 -14.22
CA ALA A 27 22.99 3.59 -13.20
C ALA A 27 21.87 4.64 -13.30
N LEU A 28 21.54 5.08 -14.53
CA LEU A 28 20.43 5.98 -14.77
C LEU A 28 19.08 5.36 -14.37
N ASN A 29 18.85 4.09 -14.70
CA ASN A 29 17.61 3.39 -14.34
C ASN A 29 17.42 3.27 -12.83
N HIS A 30 18.50 3.03 -12.07
CA HIS A 30 18.49 3.04 -10.62
C HIS A 30 18.22 4.44 -10.06
N ALA A 31 18.91 5.46 -10.56
CA ALA A 31 18.68 6.85 -10.15
C ALA A 31 17.22 7.29 -10.37
N LEU A 32 16.62 6.89 -11.50
CA LEU A 32 15.21 7.14 -11.79
C LEU A 32 14.27 6.42 -10.82
N ALA A 33 14.54 5.16 -10.49
CA ALA A 33 13.74 4.41 -9.53
C ALA A 33 13.79 5.06 -8.13
N ASN A 34 14.99 5.38 -7.65
CA ASN A 34 15.19 6.03 -6.35
C ASN A 34 14.54 7.42 -6.32
N SER A 35 14.66 8.19 -7.41
CA SER A 35 14.03 9.51 -7.52
C SER A 35 12.50 9.43 -7.53
N PHE A 36 11.94 8.39 -8.15
CA PHE A 36 10.50 8.14 -8.10
C PHE A 36 10.03 7.82 -6.67
N GLU A 37 10.72 6.93 -5.97
CA GLU A 37 10.39 6.61 -4.57
C GLU A 37 10.52 7.84 -3.67
N ALA A 38 11.58 8.62 -3.83
CA ALA A 38 11.78 9.88 -3.10
C ALA A 38 10.67 10.89 -3.39
N LEU A 39 10.22 11.01 -4.65
CA LEU A 39 9.09 11.85 -5.02
C LEU A 39 7.79 11.39 -4.36
N MET A 40 7.48 10.09 -4.40
CA MET A 40 6.29 9.55 -3.73
C MET A 40 6.35 9.77 -2.21
N GLY A 41 7.54 9.65 -1.61
CA GLY A 41 7.77 9.98 -0.21
C GLY A 41 7.56 11.46 0.10
N ALA A 42 8.04 12.37 -0.74
CA ALA A 42 7.80 13.81 -0.59
C ALA A 42 6.30 14.15 -0.70
N ILE A 43 5.59 13.56 -1.66
CA ILE A 43 4.12 13.69 -1.79
C ILE A 43 3.40 13.14 -0.56
N TYR A 44 3.86 12.02 0.00
CA TYR A 44 3.30 11.46 1.23
C TYR A 44 3.44 12.44 2.40
N LEU A 45 4.61 13.05 2.57
CA LEU A 45 4.88 13.98 3.66
C LEU A 45 4.05 15.26 3.56
N ASP A 46 3.81 15.77 2.35
CA ASP A 46 3.05 17.01 2.12
C ASP A 46 1.53 16.78 2.06
N GLY A 47 1.11 15.68 1.42
CA GLY A 47 -0.27 15.43 1.01
C GLY A 47 -0.95 14.21 1.63
N GLY A 48 -0.20 13.38 2.36
CA GLY A 48 -0.70 12.15 2.97
C GLY A 48 -0.95 10.99 2.00
N LEU A 49 -1.34 9.84 2.56
CA LEU A 49 -1.48 8.58 1.83
C LEU A 49 -2.52 8.61 0.71
N ALA A 50 -3.63 9.31 0.90
CA ALA A 50 -4.71 9.36 -0.09
C ALA A 50 -4.26 10.01 -1.42
N ILE A 51 -3.38 11.00 -1.36
CA ILE A 51 -2.85 11.66 -2.56
C ILE A 51 -1.83 10.75 -3.26
N VAL A 52 -0.96 10.09 -2.49
CA VAL A 52 -0.01 9.08 -2.99
C VAL A 52 -0.73 7.98 -3.74
N ASP A 53 -1.78 7.39 -3.14
CA ASP A 53 -2.55 6.30 -3.74
C ASP A 53 -3.19 6.72 -5.07
N LYS A 54 -3.82 7.91 -5.11
CA LYS A 54 -4.43 8.47 -6.32
C LYS A 54 -3.43 8.72 -7.45
N ILE A 55 -2.24 9.22 -7.11
CA ILE A 55 -1.19 9.49 -8.10
C ILE A 55 -0.63 8.16 -8.61
N LEU A 56 -0.35 7.23 -7.70
CA LEU A 56 0.22 5.93 -8.03
C LEU A 56 -0.73 5.12 -8.92
N SER A 57 -2.03 5.08 -8.62
CA SER A 57 -3.02 4.34 -9.42
C SER A 57 -3.07 4.85 -10.87
N LYS A 58 -3.04 6.18 -11.05
CA LYS A 58 -2.98 6.81 -12.37
C LYS A 58 -1.70 6.48 -13.14
N ILE A 59 -0.55 6.39 -12.47
CA ILE A 59 0.73 6.09 -13.13
C ILE A 59 0.84 4.61 -13.48
N LEU A 60 0.38 3.72 -12.59
CA LEU A 60 0.38 2.28 -12.78
C LEU A 60 -0.51 1.86 -13.95
N PHE A 61 -1.71 2.44 -14.03
CA PHE A 61 -2.75 2.03 -14.97
C PHE A 61 -3.12 3.12 -15.96
N TYR A 62 -2.18 4.01 -16.33
CA TYR A 62 -2.47 5.20 -17.15
C TYR A 62 -3.14 4.88 -18.51
N GLN A 63 -2.96 3.66 -19.04
CA GLN A 63 -3.56 3.18 -20.28
C GLN A 63 -4.83 2.34 -20.07
N ASP A 64 -5.12 1.93 -18.84
CA ASP A 64 -6.22 1.04 -18.51
C ASP A 64 -7.12 1.66 -17.43
N LYS A 65 -8.19 2.29 -17.91
CA LYS A 65 -9.19 2.90 -17.04
C LYS A 65 -9.91 1.85 -16.17
N GLN A 66 -10.14 0.64 -16.67
CA GLN A 66 -10.81 -0.41 -15.90
C GLN A 66 -9.95 -0.82 -14.70
N LEU A 67 -8.64 -1.01 -14.91
CA LEU A 67 -7.73 -1.32 -13.80
C LEU A 67 -7.58 -0.15 -12.82
N THR A 68 -7.58 1.09 -13.32
CA THR A 68 -7.62 2.28 -12.45
C THR A 68 -8.89 2.30 -11.59
N ASP A 69 -10.05 2.00 -12.18
CA ASP A 69 -11.33 1.97 -11.49
C ASP A 69 -11.39 0.82 -10.47
N ILE A 70 -10.86 -0.36 -10.79
CA ILE A 70 -10.75 -1.48 -9.85
C ILE A 70 -9.85 -1.13 -8.66
N TRP A 71 -8.68 -0.52 -8.92
CA TRP A 71 -7.76 -0.10 -7.86
C TRP A 71 -8.43 0.90 -6.90
N ASN A 72 -9.07 1.92 -7.46
CA ASN A 72 -9.72 2.97 -6.67
C ASN A 72 -10.97 2.48 -5.93
N ASN A 73 -11.53 1.33 -6.30
CA ASN A 73 -12.73 0.74 -5.70
C ASN A 73 -12.47 -0.68 -5.17
N LEU A 74 -11.38 -0.84 -4.41
CA LEU A 74 -11.05 -2.10 -3.74
C LEU A 74 -12.21 -2.57 -2.86
N GLN A 75 -12.69 -3.79 -3.13
CA GLN A 75 -13.73 -4.39 -2.31
C GLN A 75 -13.23 -4.62 -0.89
N ALA A 76 -14.15 -4.43 0.07
CA ALA A 76 -13.87 -4.77 1.46
C ALA A 76 -13.56 -6.26 1.60
N TYR A 77 -12.73 -6.58 2.58
CA TYR A 77 -12.38 -7.96 2.89
C TYR A 77 -13.62 -8.83 3.17
N PRO A 78 -13.73 -10.09 2.71
CA PRO A 78 -14.96 -10.90 2.83
C PRO A 78 -15.54 -11.00 4.24
N LEU A 79 -14.70 -11.09 5.28
CA LEU A 79 -15.17 -11.13 6.67
C LEU A 79 -15.83 -9.82 7.12
N LYS A 80 -15.38 -8.68 6.59
CA LYS A 80 -16.01 -7.37 6.81
C LYS A 80 -17.30 -7.22 6.02
N ILE A 81 -17.39 -7.83 4.83
CA ILE A 81 -18.65 -7.88 4.07
C ILE A 81 -19.71 -8.68 4.85
N GLN A 82 -19.32 -9.82 5.45
CA GLN A 82 -20.23 -10.66 6.22
C GLN A 82 -20.79 -9.95 7.46
N TYR A 83 -19.93 -9.22 8.20
CA TYR A 83 -20.35 -8.40 9.34
C TYR A 83 -19.77 -6.99 9.23
N PRO A 84 -20.49 -6.04 8.59
CA PRO A 84 -19.98 -4.69 8.34
C PRO A 84 -19.58 -3.94 9.60
N ASN A 85 -20.33 -4.13 10.69
CA ASN A 85 -20.15 -3.37 11.92
C ASN A 85 -19.15 -4.01 12.89
N SER A 86 -19.25 -5.32 13.15
CA SER A 86 -18.34 -6.08 14.01
C SER A 86 -18.71 -7.56 14.01
N ASP A 87 -17.72 -8.44 14.20
CA ASP A 87 -17.93 -9.88 14.39
C ASP A 87 -17.71 -10.36 15.84
N ARG A 88 -17.60 -9.43 16.80
CA ARG A 88 -17.31 -9.74 18.21
C ARG A 88 -18.39 -10.58 18.90
N HIS A 89 -19.62 -10.58 18.41
CA HIS A 89 -20.69 -11.47 18.87
C HIS A 89 -20.36 -12.98 18.69
N LEU A 90 -19.37 -13.31 17.85
CA LEU A 90 -18.89 -14.68 17.65
C LEU A 90 -17.87 -15.13 18.71
N ILE A 91 -17.34 -14.20 19.52
CA ILE A 91 -16.32 -14.52 20.55
C ILE A 91 -16.86 -15.57 21.50
N GLU A 92 -18.12 -15.45 21.92
CA GLU A 92 -18.71 -16.39 22.87
C GLU A 92 -18.85 -17.82 22.32
N GLN A 93 -18.94 -17.94 20.99
CA GLN A 93 -19.23 -19.18 20.28
C GLN A 93 -17.96 -19.93 19.85
N VAL A 94 -16.83 -19.23 19.73
CA VAL A 94 -15.60 -19.78 19.16
C VAL A 94 -14.44 -19.70 20.18
N PRO A 95 -13.96 -20.84 20.71
CA PRO A 95 -12.91 -20.87 21.73
C PRO A 95 -11.62 -20.13 21.35
N LEU A 96 -11.21 -20.22 20.08
CA LEU A 96 -10.05 -19.50 19.57
C LEU A 96 -10.20 -17.98 19.71
N LEU A 97 -11.39 -17.43 19.42
CA LEU A 97 -11.63 -16.00 19.52
C LEU A 97 -11.57 -15.52 20.97
N LYS A 98 -12.00 -16.34 21.94
CA LYS A 98 -11.82 -16.05 23.38
C LYS A 98 -10.36 -16.02 23.82
N GLN A 99 -9.49 -16.80 23.18
CA GLN A 99 -8.06 -16.73 23.46
C GLN A 99 -7.46 -15.44 22.89
N LEU A 100 -7.91 -15.05 21.69
CA LEU A 100 -7.42 -13.83 21.03
C LEU A 100 -7.82 -12.55 21.77
N THR A 101 -8.91 -12.53 22.54
CA THR A 101 -9.21 -11.35 23.39
C THR A 101 -8.18 -11.13 24.49
N ARG A 102 -7.49 -12.17 24.96
CA ARG A 102 -6.35 -12.00 25.88
C ARG A 102 -5.17 -11.34 25.18
N PHE A 103 -4.89 -11.78 23.95
CA PHE A 103 -3.86 -11.14 23.13
C PHE A 103 -4.18 -9.66 22.86
N GLU A 104 -5.44 -9.32 22.55
CA GLU A 104 -5.91 -7.93 22.42
C GLU A 104 -5.62 -7.11 23.68
N GLN A 105 -5.86 -7.68 24.87
CA GLN A 105 -5.56 -7.04 26.16
C GLN A 105 -4.06 -6.83 26.35
N ASP A 106 -3.25 -7.84 26.03
CA ASP A 106 -1.79 -7.78 26.20
C ASP A 106 -1.14 -6.70 25.32
N ILE A 107 -1.67 -6.45 24.12
CA ILE A 107 -1.18 -5.41 23.20
C ILE A 107 -1.91 -4.07 23.33
N GLY A 108 -3.01 -4.02 24.10
CA GLY A 108 -3.84 -2.82 24.26
C GLY A 108 -4.60 -2.40 23.00
N VAL A 109 -4.92 -3.34 22.10
CA VAL A 109 -5.65 -3.07 20.85
C VAL A 109 -6.84 -4.01 20.72
N GLU A 110 -8.04 -3.43 20.68
CA GLU A 110 -9.28 -4.16 20.42
C GLU A 110 -9.61 -4.12 18.92
N PHE A 111 -9.63 -5.29 18.27
CA PHE A 111 -10.00 -5.38 16.86
C PHE A 111 -11.53 -5.37 16.71
N GLN A 112 -12.02 -4.49 15.83
CA GLN A 112 -13.43 -4.44 15.43
C GLN A 112 -13.92 -5.79 14.86
N HIS A 113 -13.04 -6.46 14.12
CA HIS A 113 -13.25 -7.77 13.52
C HIS A 113 -12.20 -8.76 14.00
N ILE A 114 -12.46 -9.47 15.10
CA ILE A 114 -11.49 -10.36 15.76
C ILE A 114 -11.08 -11.54 14.87
N ARG A 115 -11.91 -11.91 13.90
CA ARG A 115 -11.57 -12.97 12.93
C ARG A 115 -10.47 -12.55 11.95
N MET A 116 -10.26 -11.25 11.74
CA MET A 116 -9.09 -10.77 10.97
C MET A 116 -7.79 -11.10 11.70
N LEU A 117 -7.76 -10.89 13.02
CA LEU A 117 -6.64 -11.26 13.87
C LEU A 117 -6.44 -12.78 13.87
N ALA A 118 -7.53 -13.55 14.00
CA ALA A 118 -7.47 -15.01 13.93
C ALA A 118 -6.83 -15.49 12.62
N GLN A 119 -7.24 -14.92 11.49
CA GLN A 119 -6.70 -15.30 10.19
C GLN A 119 -5.21 -14.95 10.03
N ALA A 120 -4.77 -13.83 10.59
CA ALA A 120 -3.35 -13.44 10.56
C ALA A 120 -2.43 -14.44 11.27
N PHE A 121 -2.95 -15.20 12.23
CA PHE A 121 -2.21 -16.26 12.93
C PHE A 121 -2.32 -17.65 12.31
N CYS A 122 -3.20 -17.85 11.33
CA CYS A 122 -3.43 -19.15 10.68
C CYS A 122 -2.68 -19.31 9.34
N THR A 123 -1.57 -18.59 9.14
CA THR A 123 -0.71 -18.74 7.94
C THR A 123 0.06 -20.05 7.94
#